data_AF-A0A959B9U4-F1
#
_entry.id   AF-A0A959B9U4-F1
#
_cell.length_a   1.000
_cell.length_b   1.000
_cell.length_c   1.000
_cell.angle_alpha   90.00
_cell.angle_beta   90.00
_cell.angle_gamma   90.00
#
_symmetry.space_group_name_H-M   'P 1'
#
loop_
_entity.id
_entity.type
_entity.pdbx_description
1 polymer ?
#
loop_
_entity_poly.entity_id
_entity_poly.type
_entity_poly.pdbx_seq_one_letter_code
_entity_poly.pdbx_strand_id
1 'polypeptide(L)'
;MAWIINMQHYLDKEGSIAPTMNRPTRRLANYFGSIVTFATSFDDESFLDSSIKCRRRPGRKPCQGKIQALLDLETDQIVWQCPVCG
;
A
#
# COMPACT_ATOMS: atom_id res chain seq x y z
N MET A 1 -4.92 -7.43 12.48
CA MET A 1 -4.29 -8.17 11.36
C MET A 1 -3.26 -7.26 10.73
N ALA A 2 -2.03 -7.72 10.55
CA ALA A 2 -1.02 -7.05 9.74
C ALA A 2 -1.11 -7.59 8.30
N TRP A 3 -0.87 -6.75 7.31
CA TRP A 3 -0.76 -7.16 5.91
C TRP A 3 0.72 -7.16 5.55
N ILE A 4 1.21 -8.27 5.01
CA ILE A 4 2.52 -8.35 4.39
C ILE A 4 2.26 -8.64 2.92
N ILE A 5 2.80 -7.80 2.04
CA ILE A 5 2.65 -7.94 0.59
C ILE A 5 4.02 -8.09 -0.04
N ASN A 6 4.10 -8.90 -1.09
CA ASN A 6 5.22 -8.84 -2.04
C ASN A 6 4.66 -8.32 -3.36
N MET A 7 5.11 -7.13 -3.77
CA MET A 7 4.65 -6.51 -5.01
C MET A 7 4.98 -7.33 -6.26
N GLN A 8 6.06 -8.13 -6.22
CA GLN A 8 6.46 -8.97 -7.34
C GLN A 8 5.37 -9.99 -7.73
N HIS A 9 4.48 -10.37 -6.81
CA HIS A 9 3.34 -11.23 -7.13
C HIS A 9 2.30 -10.58 -8.06
N TYR A 10 2.34 -9.26 -8.23
CA TYR A 10 1.44 -8.52 -9.10
C TYR A 10 2.06 -8.13 -10.44
N LEU A 11 3.36 -8.35 -10.63
CA LEU A 11 4.11 -7.88 -11.78
C LEU A 11 4.33 -8.99 -12.80
N ASP A 12 4.36 -8.63 -14.09
CA ASP A 12 4.90 -9.46 -15.15
C ASP A 12 6.43 -9.38 -15.20
N LYS A 13 7.03 -10.08 -16.16
CA LYS A 13 8.49 -10.14 -16.32
C LYS A 13 9.10 -8.79 -16.73
N GLU A 14 8.30 -7.86 -17.23
CA GLU A 14 8.66 -6.48 -17.55
C GLU A 14 8.48 -5.52 -16.34
N GLY A 15 8.03 -6.02 -15.20
CA GLY A 15 7.78 -5.20 -14.01
C GLY A 15 6.49 -4.39 -14.06
N SER A 16 5.60 -4.67 -15.01
CA SER A 16 4.29 -4.03 -15.14
C SER A 16 3.20 -4.85 -14.45
N ILE A 17 2.10 -4.21 -14.04
CA ILE A 17 0.96 -4.96 -13.46
C ILE A 17 0.39 -5.90 -14.52
N ALA A 18 0.47 -7.21 -14.25
CA ALA A 18 0.22 -8.25 -15.26
C ALA A 18 -1.16 -8.07 -15.95
N PRO A 19 -1.21 -8.03 -17.30
CA PRO A 19 -2.43 -7.73 -18.05
C PRO A 19 -3.52 -8.78 -17.87
N THR A 20 -3.11 -10.03 -17.62
CA THR A 20 -3.98 -11.21 -17.47
C THR A 20 -4.71 -11.28 -16.12
N MET A 21 -4.43 -10.35 -15.21
CA MET A 21 -4.97 -10.35 -13.86
C MET A 21 -6.46 -10.00 -13.82
N ASN A 22 -7.24 -10.76 -13.04
CA ASN A 22 -8.65 -10.49 -12.84
C ASN A 22 -8.89 -9.12 -12.17
N ARG A 23 -10.11 -8.57 -12.33
CA ARG A 23 -10.44 -7.21 -11.87
C ARG A 23 -10.23 -6.99 -10.35
N PRO A 24 -10.66 -7.90 -9.44
CA PRO A 24 -10.40 -7.73 -8.01
C PRO A 24 -8.91 -7.68 -7.64
N THR A 25 -8.10 -8.58 -8.20
CA THR A 25 -6.67 -8.64 -7.92
C THR A 25 -5.96 -7.41 -8.51
N ARG A 26 -6.34 -6.96 -9.70
CA ARG A 26 -5.82 -5.71 -10.28
C ARG A 26 -6.12 -4.47 -9.42
N ARG A 27 -7.31 -4.42 -8.80
CA ARG A 27 -7.65 -3.34 -7.84
C ARG A 27 -6.79 -3.39 -6.58
N LEU A 28 -6.35 -4.56 -6.14
CA LEU A 28 -5.39 -4.70 -5.04
C LEU A 28 -3.99 -4.26 -5.48
N ALA A 29 -3.52 -4.73 -6.64
CA ALA A 29 -2.23 -4.34 -7.23
C ALA A 29 -2.12 -2.81 -7.36
N ASN A 30 -3.12 -2.16 -7.95
CA ASN A 30 -3.14 -0.69 -8.09
C ASN A 30 -3.15 0.03 -6.73
N TYR A 31 -3.87 -0.51 -5.75
CA TYR A 31 -3.93 0.07 -4.42
C TYR A 31 -2.57 0.01 -3.72
N PHE A 32 -1.92 -1.15 -3.72
CA PHE A 32 -0.59 -1.28 -3.12
C PHE A 32 0.47 -0.52 -3.92
N GLY A 33 0.38 -0.52 -5.25
CA GLY A 33 1.20 0.32 -6.11
C GLY A 33 1.11 1.80 -5.74
N SER A 34 -0.09 2.31 -5.42
CA SER A 34 -0.21 3.71 -4.94
C SER A 34 0.50 3.98 -3.62
N ILE A 35 0.53 3.00 -2.70
CA ILE A 35 1.29 3.11 -1.44
C ILE A 35 2.79 3.13 -1.74
N VAL A 36 3.26 2.24 -2.62
CA VAL A 36 4.66 2.18 -3.06
C VAL A 36 5.07 3.51 -3.67
N THR A 37 4.32 3.99 -4.67
CA THR A 37 4.59 5.28 -5.32
C THR A 37 4.65 6.42 -4.33
N PHE A 38 3.72 6.48 -3.37
CA PHE A 38 3.72 7.52 -2.34
C PHE A 38 4.96 7.43 -1.44
N ALA A 39 5.25 6.25 -0.88
CA ALA A 39 6.36 6.08 0.06
C ALA A 39 7.73 6.33 -0.57
N THR A 40 7.90 5.98 -1.85
CA THR A 40 9.18 6.20 -2.58
C THR A 40 9.28 7.60 -3.21
N SER A 41 8.29 8.47 -3.02
CA SER A 41 8.35 9.85 -3.52
C SER A 41 9.05 10.81 -2.56
N PHE A 42 9.34 10.37 -1.35
CA PHE A 42 9.92 11.19 -0.29
C PHE A 42 11.11 10.46 0.33
N ASP A 43 12.23 11.16 0.49
CA ASP A 43 13.39 10.70 1.25
C ASP A 43 13.23 11.12 2.73
N ASP A 44 12.13 10.67 3.36
CA ASP A 44 11.80 10.98 4.75
C ASP A 44 11.49 9.69 5.51
N GLU A 45 12.17 9.48 6.64
CA GLU A 45 12.01 8.31 7.51
C GLU A 45 10.80 8.44 8.46
N SER A 46 9.98 9.48 8.31
CA SER A 46 8.76 9.69 9.08
C SER A 46 7.50 9.26 8.33
N PHE A 47 6.45 8.89 9.09
CA PHE A 47 5.14 8.58 8.51
C PHE A 47 4.50 9.83 7.91
N LEU A 48 4.37 9.85 6.58
CA LEU A 48 3.73 10.95 5.86
C LEU A 48 2.25 10.65 5.54
N ASP A 49 1.41 11.68 5.62
CA ASP A 49 -0.01 11.59 5.29
C ASP A 49 -0.23 11.49 3.77
N SER A 50 -0.78 10.37 3.32
CA SER A 50 -1.19 10.20 1.92
C SER A 50 -2.66 10.55 1.70
N SER A 51 -3.08 10.66 0.44
CA SER A 51 -4.49 10.73 0.05
C SER A 51 -5.18 9.35 -0.07
N ILE A 52 -4.44 8.26 0.17
CA ILE A 52 -4.87 6.88 -0.05
C ILE A 52 -5.84 6.47 1.07
N LYS A 53 -7.05 6.05 0.72
CA LYS A 53 -8.08 5.65 1.69
C LYS A 53 -7.78 4.29 2.32
N CYS A 54 -8.00 4.16 3.62
CA CYS A 54 -7.91 2.88 4.30
C CYS A 54 -9.01 1.92 3.80
N ARG A 55 -8.62 0.68 3.49
CA ARG A 55 -9.54 -0.37 3.01
C ARG A 55 -10.09 -1.28 4.13
N ARG A 56 -9.62 -1.12 5.37
CA ARG A 56 -10.08 -1.93 6.51
C ARG A 56 -11.53 -1.62 6.86
N ARG A 57 -12.20 -2.61 7.44
CA ARG A 57 -13.58 -2.51 7.89
C ARG A 57 -13.74 -2.89 9.38
N PRO A 58 -13.17 -2.10 10.31
CA PRO A 58 -13.33 -2.37 11.75
C PRO A 58 -14.82 -2.37 12.11
N GLY A 59 -15.26 -3.37 12.89
CA GLY A 59 -16.68 -3.54 13.22
C GLY A 59 -17.61 -3.69 12.01
N ARG A 60 -17.11 -4.21 10.88
CA ARG A 60 -17.82 -4.36 9.59
C ARG A 60 -18.20 -3.03 8.91
N LYS A 61 -17.67 -1.89 9.35
CA LYS A 61 -17.90 -0.56 8.74
C LYS A 61 -16.64 -0.05 8.03
N PRO A 62 -16.73 0.60 6.85
CA PRO A 62 -15.56 1.17 6.18
C PRO A 62 -14.85 2.20 7.06
N CYS A 63 -13.53 2.01 7.26
CA CYS A 63 -12.70 3.02 7.90
C CYS A 63 -12.66 4.29 7.03
N GLN A 64 -12.76 5.47 7.66
CA GLN A 64 -12.67 6.77 6.98
C GLN A 64 -11.26 7.36 7.02
N GLY A 65 -10.30 6.66 7.63
CA GLY A 65 -8.92 7.09 7.72
C GLY A 65 -8.19 7.00 6.38
N LYS A 66 -7.06 7.70 6.32
CA LYS A 66 -6.09 7.61 5.22
C LYS A 66 -4.88 6.79 5.66
N ILE A 67 -4.12 6.30 4.69
CA ILE A 67 -2.88 5.59 4.93
C ILE A 67 -1.76 6.61 5.15
N GLN A 68 -0.93 6.33 6.15
CA GLN A 68 0.40 6.90 6.27
C GLN A 68 1.41 5.85 5.85
N ALA A 69 2.48 6.26 5.19
CA ALA A 69 3.56 5.35 4.81
C ALA A 69 4.92 6.04 4.90
N LEU A 70 5.96 5.23 5.06
CA LEU A 70 7.36 5.62 5.02
C LEU A 70 8.17 4.53 4.30
N LEU A 71 9.29 4.93 3.72
CA LEU A 71 10.33 4.01 3.27
C LEU A 71 11.39 3.92 4.37
N ASP A 72 11.52 2.75 4.99
CA ASP A 72 12.53 2.47 5.99
C ASP A 72 13.86 2.20 5.27
N LEU A 73 14.80 3.15 5.37
CA LEU A 73 16.08 3.10 4.66
C LEU A 73 17.06 2.07 5.25
N GLU A 74 16.85 1.62 6.49
CA GLU A 74 17.69 0.60 7.12
C GLU A 74 17.32 -0.81 6.62
N THR A 75 16.02 -1.04 6.41
CA THR A 75 15.49 -2.37 6.03
C THR A 75 15.10 -2.48 4.56
N ASP A 76 15.08 -1.36 3.82
CA ASP A 76 14.55 -1.24 2.46
C ASP A 76 13.08 -1.72 2.36
N GLN A 77 12.31 -1.48 3.43
CA GLN A 77 10.91 -1.86 3.52
C GLN A 77 10.00 -0.64 3.50
N ILE A 78 8.88 -0.76 2.80
CA ILE A 78 7.81 0.22 2.88
C ILE A 78 6.89 -0.19 4.03
N VAL A 79 6.81 0.65 5.06
CA VAL A 79 5.91 0.47 6.19
C VAL A 79 4.72 1.40 6.02
N TRP A 80 3.51 0.88 6.21
CA TRP A 80 2.29 1.69 6.12
C TRP A 80 1.30 1.33 7.22
N GLN A 81 0.53 2.34 7.65
CA GLN A 81 -0.48 2.19 8.68
C GLN A 81 -1.69 3.10 8.44
N CYS A 82 -2.78 2.82 9.14
CA CYS A 82 -3.89 3.74 9.25
C CYS A 82 -3.98 4.23 10.71
N PRO A 83 -3.72 5.51 11.00
CA PRO A 83 -3.74 6.02 12.38
C PRO A 83 -5.13 5.93 13.04
N VAL A 84 -6.19 5.71 12.25
CA VAL A 84 -7.57 5.57 12.75
C VAL A 84 -7.92 4.16 13.19
N CYS A 85 -7.35 3.11 12.58
CA CYS A 85 -7.81 1.74 12.85
C CYS A 85 -6.72 0.65 12.94
N GLY A 86 -5.45 1.02 12.83
CA GLY A 86 -4.30 0.10 12.80
C GLY A 86 -4.45 -0.98 11.74
#